data_AF-A0A7X7A0A2-F1
#
_entry.id   AF-A0A7X7A0A2-F1
#
_cell.length_a   1.000
_cell.length_b   1.000
_cell.length_c   1.000
_cell.angle_alpha   90.00
_cell.angle_beta   90.00
_cell.angle_gamma   90.00
#
_symmetry.space_group_name_H-M   'P 1'
#
loop_
_entity.id
_entity.type
_entity.pdbx_description
1 polymer ?
#
loop_
_entity_poly.entity_id
_entity_poly.type
_entity_poly.pdbx_seq_one_letter_code
_entity_poly.pdbx_strand_id
1 'polypeptide(L)'
;QAALLHLSKVLSLEVVPQRIECYDISHLGGEETVASMVVFTEGVPDGKAYRRFKIKDDKNNDYASLGETLRRRFTASRSGNTAFLPEPDLIIIDGGLGQVNAAYKVLKEMDVDIPLFSLAEKNEEIYRPGVGEPIVLSRHDEGLRLLQRLRDEAHRFALQYNRQLRSKKVRVSALDNIEGIGPQRKKMLLSHFGSVAKIKEASVEELQQV
;
A
#
# COMPACT_ATOMS: atom_id res chain seq x y z
N GLN A 1 7.71 4.60 22.46
CA GLN A 1 7.20 3.74 23.55
C GLN A 1 5.87 4.20 24.14
N ALA A 2 5.71 5.45 24.64
CA ALA A 2 4.45 5.89 25.25
C ALA A 2 3.22 5.79 24.33
N ALA A 3 3.34 6.19 23.06
CA ALA A 3 2.24 6.10 22.09
C ALA A 3 1.80 4.65 21.81
N LEU A 4 2.73 3.68 21.76
CA LEU A 4 2.41 2.27 21.55
C LEU A 4 1.68 1.67 22.77
N LEU A 5 2.13 2.03 23.97
CA LEU A 5 1.45 1.63 25.20
C LEU A 5 0.05 2.23 25.30
N HIS A 6 -0.13 3.46 24.84
CA HIS A 6 -1.45 4.08 24.77
C HIS A 6 -2.33 3.40 23.73
N LEU A 7 -1.78 3.12 22.55
CA LEU A 7 -2.44 2.36 21.48
C LEU A 7 -2.94 1.00 21.98
N SER A 8 -2.10 0.25 22.70
CA SER A 8 -2.49 -1.07 23.22
C SER A 8 -3.66 -0.97 24.20
N LYS A 9 -3.71 0.07 25.03
CA LYS A 9 -4.83 0.30 25.96
C LYS A 9 -6.13 0.63 25.23
N VAL A 10 -6.10 1.60 24.30
CA VAL A 10 -7.32 2.04 23.59
C VAL A 10 -7.89 0.96 22.67
N LEU A 11 -7.02 0.09 22.12
CA LEU A 11 -7.43 -1.06 21.31
C LEU A 11 -7.65 -2.33 22.13
N SER A 12 -7.41 -2.30 23.44
CA SER A 12 -7.51 -3.45 24.34
C SER A 12 -6.68 -4.66 23.89
N LEU A 13 -5.44 -4.41 23.46
CA LEU A 13 -4.48 -5.43 23.08
C LEU A 13 -3.82 -6.05 24.32
N GLU A 14 -3.56 -7.36 24.26
CA GLU A 14 -2.87 -8.09 25.33
C GLU A 14 -1.41 -7.66 25.50
N VAL A 15 -0.77 -7.29 24.39
CA VAL A 15 0.64 -6.88 24.33
C VAL A 15 0.80 -5.52 23.65
N VAL A 16 1.88 -4.82 23.97
CA VAL A 16 2.24 -3.57 23.30
C VAL A 16 2.80 -3.90 21.91
N PRO A 17 2.12 -3.53 20.81
CA PRO A 17 2.54 -3.93 19.48
C PRO A 17 3.83 -3.22 19.09
N GLN A 18 4.89 -3.97 18.80
CA GLN A 18 6.17 -3.42 18.35
C GLN A 18 6.23 -3.33 16.83
N ARG A 19 5.63 -4.29 16.12
CA ARG A 19 5.56 -4.32 14.67
C ARG A 19 4.11 -4.20 14.21
N ILE A 20 3.78 -3.09 13.56
CA ILE A 20 2.44 -2.80 13.06
C ILE A 20 2.50 -2.75 11.55
N GLU A 21 1.59 -3.45 10.89
CA GLU A 21 1.45 -3.39 9.44
C GLU A 21 0.16 -2.72 9.03
N CYS A 22 0.22 -1.85 8.02
CA CYS A 22 -0.95 -1.22 7.43
C CYS A 22 -1.07 -1.53 5.94
N TYR A 23 -2.30 -1.84 5.53
CA TYR A 23 -2.65 -2.24 4.18
C TYR A 23 -3.61 -1.24 3.54
N ASP A 24 -3.23 -0.73 2.37
CA ASP A 24 -4.03 0.16 1.52
C ASP A 24 -4.29 -0.49 0.16
N ILE A 25 -5.48 -0.32 -0.40
CA ILE A 25 -5.86 -0.79 -1.75
C ILE A 25 -6.05 0.43 -2.65
N SER A 26 -5.25 0.51 -3.71
CA SER A 26 -5.27 1.65 -4.62
C SER A 26 -5.53 1.23 -6.07
N HIS A 27 -6.36 2.01 -6.76
CA HIS A 27 -6.73 1.81 -8.16
C HIS A 27 -5.90 2.70 -9.08
N LEU A 28 -5.15 2.10 -9.99
CA LEU A 28 -4.35 2.81 -10.98
C LEU A 28 -5.15 3.02 -12.27
N GLY A 29 -5.81 4.17 -12.37
CA GLY A 29 -6.46 4.59 -13.61
C GLY A 29 -7.62 3.68 -14.06
N GLY A 30 -8.18 2.88 -13.12
CA GLY A 30 -9.33 2.00 -13.36
C GLY A 30 -9.02 0.64 -13.97
N GLU A 31 -7.74 0.33 -14.24
CA GLU A 31 -7.32 -0.90 -14.93
C GLU A 31 -6.36 -1.80 -14.14
N GLU A 32 -5.65 -1.25 -13.15
CA GLU A 32 -4.70 -2.02 -12.35
C GLU A 32 -4.86 -1.71 -10.86
N THR A 33 -5.23 -2.72 -10.07
CA THR A 33 -5.27 -2.63 -8.61
C THR A 33 -3.92 -3.00 -7.99
N VAL A 34 -3.49 -2.19 -7.03
CA VAL A 34 -2.24 -2.40 -6.27
C VAL A 34 -2.55 -2.26 -4.79
N ALA A 35 -2.19 -3.31 -4.04
CA ALA A 35 -2.15 -3.22 -2.58
C ALA A 35 -0.77 -2.78 -2.10
N SER A 36 -0.76 -1.89 -1.12
CA SER A 36 0.44 -1.36 -0.47
C SER A 36 0.46 -1.83 0.97
N MET A 37 1.59 -2.38 1.41
CA MET A 37 1.86 -2.76 2.79
C MET A 37 2.99 -1.91 3.32
N VAL A 38 2.69 -1.11 4.34
CA VAL A 38 3.67 -0.34 5.10
C VAL A 38 3.81 -0.89 6.49
N VAL A 39 4.97 -0.66 7.09
CA VAL A 39 5.34 -1.24 8.37
C VAL A 39 5.87 -0.16 9.29
N PHE A 40 5.37 -0.13 10.52
CA PHE A 40 6.01 0.61 11.60
C PHE A 40 6.63 -0.39 12.57
N THR A 41 7.90 -0.19 12.89
CA THR A 41 8.63 -0.94 13.92
C THR A 41 8.96 0.02 15.05
N GLU A 42 8.62 -0.35 16.29
CA GLU A 42 8.77 0.49 17.49
C GLU A 42 8.12 1.89 17.36
N GLY A 43 7.07 1.98 16.53
CA GLY A 43 6.32 3.22 16.28
C GLY A 43 6.95 4.15 15.23
N VAL A 44 7.98 3.70 14.52
CA VAL A 44 8.61 4.46 13.43
C VAL A 44 8.49 3.74 12.08
N PRO A 45 8.38 4.47 10.96
CA PRO A 45 8.36 3.89 9.61
C PRO A 45 9.57 2.98 9.34
N ASP A 46 9.33 1.72 8.95
CA ASP A 46 10.35 0.77 8.50
C ASP A 46 10.23 0.51 6.99
N GLY A 47 10.78 1.44 6.20
CA GLY A 47 10.71 1.40 4.73
C GLY A 47 11.31 0.15 4.10
N LYS A 48 12.25 -0.54 4.75
CA LYS A 48 12.86 -1.78 4.22
C LYS A 48 11.88 -2.95 4.22
N ALA A 49 10.89 -2.90 5.12
CA ALA A 49 9.85 -3.91 5.22
C ALA A 49 8.63 -3.62 4.32
N TYR A 50 8.60 -2.50 3.59
CA TYR A 50 7.44 -2.14 2.75
C TYR A 50 7.32 -3.06 1.54
N ARG A 51 6.08 -3.41 1.18
CA ARG A 51 5.81 -4.30 0.05
C ARG A 51 4.64 -3.78 -0.78
N ARG A 52 4.66 -4.09 -2.06
CA ARG A 52 3.55 -3.84 -2.98
C ARG A 52 3.13 -5.13 -3.62
N PHE A 53 1.83 -5.29 -3.79
CA PHE A 53 1.23 -6.45 -4.41
C PHE A 53 0.42 -5.97 -5.60
N LYS A 54 0.92 -6.28 -6.81
CA LYS A 54 0.09 -6.15 -8.01
C LYS A 54 -0.99 -7.23 -7.95
N ILE A 55 -2.25 -6.82 -7.96
CA ILE A 55 -3.40 -7.72 -7.91
C ILE A 55 -3.64 -8.31 -9.29
N LYS A 56 -3.93 -9.61 -9.35
CA LYS A 56 -4.06 -10.32 -10.64
C LYS A 56 -5.51 -10.35 -11.13
N ASP A 57 -6.47 -10.54 -10.25
CA ASP A 57 -7.91 -10.56 -10.58
C ASP A 57 -8.54 -9.19 -10.28
N ASP A 58 -8.32 -8.24 -11.18
CA ASP A 58 -8.74 -6.85 -11.01
C ASP A 58 -10.19 -6.63 -11.48
N LYS A 59 -11.14 -7.13 -10.70
CA LYS A 59 -12.56 -6.83 -10.89
C LYS A 59 -12.99 -5.51 -10.25
N ASN A 60 -12.04 -4.61 -9.95
CA ASN A 60 -12.27 -3.40 -9.12
C ASN A 60 -13.00 -3.74 -7.80
N ASN A 61 -12.65 -4.87 -7.19
CA ASN A 61 -13.23 -5.33 -5.93
C ASN A 61 -12.16 -5.26 -4.83
N ASP A 62 -12.27 -4.23 -3.99
CA ASP A 62 -11.31 -3.96 -2.91
C ASP A 62 -11.23 -5.10 -1.91
N TYR A 63 -12.36 -5.74 -1.60
CA TYR A 63 -12.40 -6.86 -0.65
C TYR A 63 -11.67 -8.09 -1.20
N ALA A 64 -11.85 -8.39 -2.48
CA ALA A 64 -11.13 -9.47 -3.14
C ALA A 64 -9.63 -9.18 -3.21
N SER A 65 -9.27 -7.94 -3.57
CA SER A 65 -7.88 -7.47 -3.66
C SER A 65 -7.15 -7.53 -2.33
N LEU A 66 -7.82 -7.10 -1.26
CA LEU A 66 -7.33 -7.20 0.12
C LEU A 66 -7.15 -8.67 0.52
N GLY A 67 -8.13 -9.52 0.21
CA GLY A 67 -8.03 -10.96 0.47
C GLY A 67 -6.86 -11.63 -0.26
N GLU A 68 -6.65 -11.35 -1.55
CA GLU A 68 -5.50 -11.85 -2.31
C GLU A 68 -4.18 -11.42 -1.64
N THR A 69 -4.11 -10.15 -1.25
CA THR A 69 -2.92 -9.56 -0.62
C THR A 69 -2.55 -10.28 0.67
N LEU A 70 -3.51 -10.41 1.59
CA LEU A 70 -3.28 -11.07 2.88
C LEU A 70 -2.90 -12.54 2.68
N ARG A 71 -3.58 -13.27 1.78
CA ARG A 71 -3.21 -14.66 1.45
C ARG A 71 -1.76 -14.78 0.97
N ARG A 72 -1.36 -13.92 0.04
CA ARG A 72 0.00 -13.93 -0.50
C ARG A 72 1.04 -13.58 0.55
N ARG A 73 0.77 -12.56 1.36
CA ARG A 73 1.67 -12.14 2.44
C ARG A 73 1.88 -13.28 3.45
N PHE A 74 0.81 -13.90 3.96
CA PHE A 74 0.93 -14.85 5.07
C PHE A 74 1.36 -16.24 4.60
N THR A 75 1.12 -16.56 3.32
CA THR A 75 1.73 -17.73 2.69
C THR A 75 3.24 -17.55 2.56
N ALA A 76 3.72 -16.35 2.22
CA ALA A 76 5.14 -16.09 2.06
C ALA A 76 5.89 -16.12 3.40
N SER A 77 5.33 -15.56 4.48
CA SER A 77 5.95 -15.67 5.81
C SER A 77 6.02 -17.12 6.29
N ARG A 78 4.94 -17.90 6.12
CA ARG A 78 4.89 -19.34 6.45
C ARG A 78 5.87 -20.18 5.67
N SER A 79 6.21 -19.80 4.44
CA SER A 79 7.25 -20.46 3.65
C SER A 79 8.67 -20.06 4.04
N GLY A 80 8.84 -19.26 5.11
CA GLY A 80 10.14 -18.83 5.63
C GLY A 80 10.73 -17.64 4.88
N ASN A 81 9.94 -16.90 4.09
CA ASN A 81 10.44 -15.71 3.42
C ASN A 81 10.76 -14.61 4.44
N THR A 82 12.04 -14.39 4.68
CA THR A 82 12.55 -13.40 5.63
C THR A 82 12.11 -11.98 5.31
N ALA A 83 11.71 -11.69 4.07
CA ALA A 83 11.16 -10.40 3.68
C ALA A 83 9.81 -10.07 4.34
N PHE A 84 9.11 -11.07 4.90
CA PHE A 84 7.83 -10.96 5.60
C PHE A 84 7.92 -11.42 7.06
N LEU A 85 9.13 -11.57 7.59
CA LEU A 85 9.38 -11.94 8.98
C LEU A 85 10.10 -10.79 9.72
N PRO A 86 9.88 -10.63 11.03
CA PRO A 86 8.89 -11.35 11.84
C PRO A 86 7.45 -10.98 11.48
N GLU A 87 6.48 -11.76 11.97
CA GLU A 87 5.06 -11.41 11.84
C GLU A 87 4.72 -10.17 12.67
N PRO A 88 3.67 -9.42 12.31
CA PRO A 88 3.25 -8.23 13.02
C PRO A 88 2.49 -8.59 14.29
N ASP A 89 2.54 -7.68 15.25
CA ASP A 89 1.74 -7.74 16.47
C ASP A 89 0.34 -7.13 16.26
N LEU A 90 0.16 -6.34 15.20
CA LEU A 90 -1.08 -5.64 14.88
C LEU A 90 -1.19 -5.38 13.37
N ILE A 91 -2.37 -5.64 12.82
CA ILE A 91 -2.72 -5.34 11.43
C ILE A 91 -3.76 -4.22 11.40
N ILE A 92 -3.51 -3.21 10.58
CA ILE A 92 -4.41 -2.10 10.30
C ILE A 92 -4.79 -2.12 8.83
N ILE A 93 -6.08 -2.04 8.53
CA ILE A 93 -6.57 -1.83 7.16
C ILE A 93 -6.92 -0.35 6.99
N ASP A 94 -6.45 0.27 5.92
CA ASP A 94 -6.96 1.57 5.48
C ASP A 94 -8.35 1.37 4.87
N GLY A 95 -9.39 1.70 5.64
CA GLY A 95 -10.77 1.41 5.26
C GLY A 95 -11.74 1.31 6.43
N GLY A 96 -13.00 1.05 6.10
CA GLY A 96 -14.09 0.95 7.06
C GLY A 96 -14.42 -0.48 7.48
N LEU A 97 -15.59 -0.62 8.11
CA LEU A 97 -16.12 -1.88 8.63
C LEU A 97 -16.20 -3.02 7.58
N GLY A 98 -16.49 -2.71 6.33
CA GLY A 98 -16.56 -3.71 5.26
C GLY A 98 -15.19 -4.36 5.01
N GLN A 99 -14.15 -3.54 4.90
CA GLN A 99 -12.78 -3.97 4.64
C GLN A 99 -12.22 -4.81 5.81
N VAL A 100 -12.41 -4.36 7.06
CA VAL A 100 -11.89 -5.10 8.22
C VAL A 100 -12.56 -6.48 8.36
N ASN A 101 -13.86 -6.58 8.06
CA ASN A 101 -14.57 -7.86 8.08
C ASN A 101 -14.14 -8.79 6.95
N ALA A 102 -13.84 -8.24 5.76
CA ALA A 102 -13.30 -9.02 4.66
C ALA A 102 -11.90 -9.57 4.99
N ALA A 103 -11.02 -8.73 5.54
CA ALA A 103 -9.70 -9.15 6.01
C ALA A 103 -9.80 -10.22 7.10
N TYR A 104 -10.68 -10.03 8.09
CA TYR A 104 -10.87 -10.97 9.19
C TYR A 104 -11.26 -12.38 8.72
N LYS A 105 -12.20 -12.48 7.75
CA LYS A 105 -12.59 -13.77 7.17
C LYS A 105 -11.39 -14.49 6.57
N VAL A 106 -10.56 -13.78 5.83
CA VAL A 106 -9.37 -14.33 5.18
C VAL A 106 -8.33 -14.77 6.20
N LEU A 107 -8.02 -13.95 7.20
CA LEU A 107 -7.05 -14.30 8.25
C LEU A 107 -7.53 -15.52 9.06
N LYS A 108 -8.83 -15.59 9.37
CA LYS A 108 -9.43 -16.72 10.06
C LYS A 108 -9.36 -18.01 9.25
N GLU A 109 -9.66 -17.97 7.95
CA GLU A 109 -9.49 -19.12 7.06
C GLU A 109 -8.04 -19.59 6.96
N MET A 110 -7.09 -18.66 7.13
CA MET A 110 -5.68 -18.98 7.14
C MET A 110 -5.20 -19.45 8.51
N ASP A 111 -6.00 -19.41 9.58
CA ASP A 111 -5.53 -19.67 10.95
C ASP A 111 -4.42 -18.69 11.36
N VAL A 112 -4.64 -17.39 11.10
CA VAL A 112 -3.78 -16.29 11.54
C VAL A 112 -4.47 -15.55 12.67
N ASP A 113 -3.91 -15.65 13.88
CA ASP A 113 -4.41 -15.02 15.09
C ASP A 113 -3.58 -13.79 15.44
N ILE A 114 -3.81 -12.70 14.72
CA ILE A 114 -3.16 -11.39 14.95
C ILE A 114 -4.26 -10.35 15.09
N PRO A 115 -4.19 -9.45 16.10
CA PRO A 115 -5.14 -8.36 16.25
C PRO A 115 -5.31 -7.55 14.95
N LEU A 116 -6.56 -7.34 14.56
CA LEU A 116 -6.93 -6.70 13.29
C LEU A 116 -7.93 -5.58 13.54
N PHE A 117 -7.62 -4.40 13.00
CA PHE A 117 -8.49 -3.23 13.04
C PHE A 117 -8.46 -2.53 11.68
N SER A 118 -9.38 -1.60 11.44
CA SER A 118 -9.26 -0.64 10.34
C SER A 118 -9.41 0.79 10.82
N LEU A 119 -8.85 1.73 10.06
CA LEU A 119 -9.00 3.17 10.29
C LEU A 119 -9.70 3.80 9.09
N ALA A 120 -10.88 4.37 9.31
CA ALA A 120 -11.64 5.05 8.26
C ALA A 120 -11.21 6.51 8.11
N GLU A 121 -10.87 6.93 6.88
CA GLU A 121 -10.33 8.26 6.57
C GLU A 121 -11.23 9.43 7.00
N LYS A 122 -12.54 9.33 6.77
CA LYS A 122 -13.46 10.48 6.90
C LYS A 122 -13.57 11.01 8.33
N ASN A 123 -13.66 10.12 9.30
CA ASN A 123 -13.96 10.46 10.69
C ASN A 123 -12.91 9.94 11.69
N GLU A 124 -11.86 9.29 11.21
CA GLU A 124 -10.83 8.68 12.06
C GLU A 124 -11.40 7.62 13.02
N GLU A 125 -12.44 6.94 12.54
CA GLU A 125 -13.14 5.87 13.25
C GLU A 125 -12.37 4.56 13.12
N ILE A 126 -12.17 3.89 14.24
CA ILE A 126 -11.46 2.60 14.29
C ILE A 126 -12.47 1.47 14.40
N TYR A 127 -12.45 0.54 13.46
CA TYR A 127 -13.37 -0.60 13.46
C TYR A 127 -12.71 -1.90 13.87
N ARG A 128 -13.47 -2.73 14.58
CA ARG A 128 -13.13 -4.12 14.90
C ARG A 128 -13.95 -5.08 14.03
N PRO A 129 -13.41 -6.24 13.66
CA PRO A 129 -14.20 -7.29 13.02
C PRO A 129 -15.44 -7.66 13.85
N GLY A 130 -16.58 -7.79 13.18
CA GLY A 130 -17.85 -8.21 13.78
C GLY A 130 -18.54 -7.17 14.66
N VAL A 131 -17.93 -6.02 14.95
CA VAL A 131 -18.51 -4.95 15.77
C VAL A 131 -18.89 -3.78 14.89
N GLY A 132 -20.19 -3.46 14.83
CA GLY A 132 -20.70 -2.38 13.98
C GLY A 132 -20.36 -0.98 14.50
N GLU A 133 -20.23 -0.83 15.81
CA GLU A 133 -19.90 0.44 16.45
C GLU A 133 -18.38 0.69 16.42
N PRO A 134 -17.91 1.85 15.88
CA PRO A 134 -16.51 2.17 15.88
C PRO A 134 -16.01 2.60 17.26
N ILE A 135 -14.72 2.40 17.52
CA ILE A 135 -14.01 3.12 18.56
C ILE A 135 -13.74 4.53 18.04
N VAL A 136 -14.25 5.53 18.75
CA VAL A 136 -14.00 6.94 18.48
C VAL A 136 -13.06 7.48 19.55
N LEU A 137 -11.89 7.96 19.13
CA LEU A 137 -10.89 8.54 20.03
C LEU A 137 -10.86 10.06 19.90
N SER A 138 -10.37 10.74 20.94
CA SER A 138 -10.10 12.17 20.87
C SER A 138 -9.04 12.47 19.80
N ARG A 139 -9.13 13.61 19.11
CA ARG A 139 -8.09 14.06 18.17
C ARG A 139 -6.71 14.32 18.82
N HIS A 140 -6.69 14.44 20.15
CA HIS A 140 -5.47 14.58 20.94
C HIS A 140 -4.93 13.23 21.44
N ASP A 141 -5.59 12.12 21.10
CA ASP A 141 -5.16 10.78 21.49
C ASP A 141 -3.88 10.39 20.73
N GLU A 142 -2.84 10.02 21.47
CA GLU A 142 -1.53 9.66 20.91
C GLU A 142 -1.56 8.32 20.14
N GLY A 143 -2.46 7.41 20.50
CA GLY A 143 -2.69 6.16 19.78
C GLY A 143 -3.35 6.43 18.43
N LEU A 144 -4.35 7.32 18.41
CA LEU A 144 -4.96 7.74 17.14
C LEU A 144 -3.95 8.41 16.21
N ARG A 145 -3.14 9.34 16.72
CA ARG A 145 -2.09 10.03 15.93
C ARG A 145 -1.09 9.05 15.32
N LEU A 146 -0.75 7.98 16.03
CA LEU A 146 0.11 6.93 15.50
C LEU A 146 -0.56 6.17 14.34
N LEU A 147 -1.84 5.79 14.48
CA LEU A 147 -2.59 5.13 13.42
C LEU A 147 -2.77 6.03 12.20
N GLN A 148 -3.04 7.32 12.40
CA GLN A 148 -3.11 8.31 11.32
C GLN A 148 -1.80 8.39 10.54
N ARG A 149 -0.66 8.54 11.23
CA ARG A 149 0.66 8.53 10.57
C ARG A 149 0.93 7.25 9.79
N LEU A 150 0.51 6.11 10.32
CA LEU A 150 0.68 4.82 9.67
C LEU A 150 -0.16 4.73 8.39
N ARG A 151 -1.43 5.16 8.44
CA ARG A 151 -2.32 5.25 7.26
C ARG A 151 -1.78 6.24 6.23
N ASP A 152 -1.41 7.45 6.65
CA ASP A 152 -0.90 8.49 5.77
C ASP A 152 0.37 8.00 5.04
N GLU A 153 1.20 7.21 5.72
CA GLU A 153 2.38 6.58 5.12
C GLU A 153 2.00 5.47 4.12
N ALA A 154 0.96 4.67 4.40
CA ALA A 154 0.41 3.68 3.47
C ALA A 154 -0.08 4.36 2.17
N HIS A 155 -0.89 5.41 2.35
CA HIS A 155 -1.41 6.21 1.26
C HIS A 155 -0.29 6.90 0.47
N ARG A 156 0.71 7.49 1.15
CA ARG A 156 1.90 8.08 0.52
C ARG A 156 2.65 7.05 -0.33
N PHE A 157 2.84 5.84 0.19
CA PHE A 157 3.56 4.77 -0.49
C PHE A 157 2.82 4.25 -1.73
N ALA A 158 1.49 4.20 -1.67
CA ALA A 158 0.61 3.87 -2.79
C ALA A 158 0.63 4.98 -3.87
N LEU A 159 0.43 6.24 -3.47
CA LEU A 159 0.46 7.39 -4.39
C LEU A 159 1.80 7.52 -5.12
N GLN A 160 2.92 7.32 -4.42
CA GLN A 160 4.25 7.37 -5.03
C GLN A 160 4.38 6.32 -6.14
N TYR A 161 3.84 5.12 -5.94
CA TYR A 161 3.86 4.06 -6.94
C TYR A 161 2.98 4.39 -8.14
N ASN A 162 1.78 4.89 -7.89
CA ASN A 162 0.83 5.26 -8.94
C ASN A 162 1.39 6.37 -9.82
N ARG A 163 2.06 7.37 -9.23
CA ARG A 163 2.81 8.40 -9.97
C ARG A 163 3.90 7.77 -10.85
N GLN A 164 4.72 6.89 -10.30
CA GLN A 164 5.79 6.21 -11.06
C GLN A 164 5.24 5.38 -12.23
N LEU A 165 4.17 4.62 -12.03
CA LEU A 165 3.55 3.82 -13.08
C LEU A 165 2.90 4.67 -14.17
N ARG A 166 2.17 5.74 -13.80
CA ARG A 166 1.62 6.69 -14.78
C ARG A 166 2.71 7.35 -15.61
N SER A 167 3.79 7.82 -14.97
CA SER A 167 4.93 8.38 -15.70
C SER A 167 5.57 7.38 -16.67
N LYS A 168 5.64 6.09 -16.30
CA LYS A 168 6.10 5.03 -17.21
C LYS A 168 5.13 4.79 -18.37
N LYS A 169 3.82 4.67 -18.12
CA LYS A 169 2.81 4.48 -19.18
C LYS A 169 2.82 5.63 -20.19
N VAL A 170 2.87 6.88 -19.72
CA VAL A 170 2.96 8.07 -20.59
C VAL A 170 4.24 8.06 -21.44
N ARG A 171 5.37 7.63 -20.87
CA ARG A 171 6.63 7.51 -21.63
C ARG A 171 6.54 6.49 -22.75
N VAL A 172 5.83 5.39 -22.52
CA VAL A 172 5.62 4.32 -23.50
C VAL A 172 4.65 4.79 -24.60
N SER A 173 3.46 5.26 -24.24
CA SER A 173 2.42 5.61 -25.23
C SER A 173 2.79 6.77 -26.17
N ALA A 174 3.49 7.79 -25.68
CA ALA A 174 3.82 8.96 -26.50
C ALA A 174 4.85 8.65 -27.61
N LEU A 175 5.70 7.65 -27.42
CA LEU A 175 6.64 7.19 -28.44
C LEU A 175 6.04 6.06 -29.29
N ASP A 176 5.03 5.35 -28.79
CA ASP A 176 4.35 4.27 -29.51
C ASP A 176 3.54 4.75 -30.71
N ASN A 177 3.04 5.98 -30.67
CA ASN A 177 2.28 6.56 -31.77
C ASN A 177 3.15 7.14 -32.90
N ILE A 178 4.48 7.04 -32.81
CA ILE A 178 5.39 7.54 -33.84
C ILE A 178 5.68 6.42 -34.83
N GLU A 179 5.09 6.54 -36.02
CA GLU A 179 5.31 5.63 -37.14
C GLU A 179 6.81 5.54 -37.49
N GLY A 180 7.32 4.32 -37.67
CA GLY A 180 8.74 4.08 -37.96
C GLY A 180 9.69 4.06 -36.75
N ILE A 181 9.22 4.39 -35.54
CA ILE A 181 10.04 4.24 -34.32
C ILE A 181 9.80 2.86 -33.67
N GLY A 182 10.77 1.97 -33.85
CA GLY A 182 10.82 0.66 -33.20
C GLY A 182 11.24 0.70 -31.71
N PRO A 183 11.04 -0.39 -30.96
CA PRO A 183 11.26 -0.45 -29.50
C PRO A 183 12.70 -0.12 -29.07
N GLN A 184 13.72 -0.45 -29.87
CA GLN A 184 15.11 -0.10 -29.58
C GLN A 184 15.34 1.42 -29.58
N ARG A 185 14.83 2.10 -30.59
CA ARG A 185 15.01 3.56 -30.76
C ARG A 185 14.25 4.34 -29.69
N LYS A 186 13.08 3.86 -29.25
CA LYS A 186 12.37 4.40 -28.07
C LYS A 186 13.22 4.35 -26.81
N LYS A 187 13.86 3.21 -26.56
CA LYS A 187 14.71 3.02 -25.38
C LYS A 187 15.91 3.96 -25.42
N MET A 188 16.52 4.16 -26.59
CA MET A 188 17.64 5.09 -26.77
C MET A 188 17.21 6.53 -26.51
N LEU A 189 16.10 7.00 -27.11
CA LEU A 189 15.56 8.34 -26.88
C LEU A 189 15.22 8.59 -25.41
N LEU A 190 14.58 7.62 -24.74
CA LEU A 190 14.27 7.74 -23.31
C LEU A 190 15.52 7.70 -22.42
N SER A 191 16.55 6.96 -22.80
CA SER A 191 17.81 6.90 -22.04
C SER A 191 18.63 8.17 -22.20
N HIS A 192 18.62 8.76 -23.41
CA HIS A 192 19.35 9.99 -23.71
C HIS A 192 18.67 11.22 -23.09
N PHE A 193 17.37 11.42 -23.34
CA PHE A 193 16.64 12.62 -22.90
C PHE A 193 15.97 12.47 -21.53
N GLY A 194 15.84 11.26 -21.01
CA GLY A 194 15.31 10.96 -19.68
C GLY A 194 13.79 11.04 -19.51
N SER A 195 13.08 11.86 -20.29
CA SER A 195 11.60 11.96 -20.27
C SER A 195 11.03 12.37 -21.63
N VAL A 196 9.76 12.02 -21.89
CA VAL A 196 9.06 12.45 -23.12
C VAL A 196 8.91 13.98 -23.21
N ALA A 197 8.79 14.67 -22.08
CA ALA A 197 8.73 16.13 -22.08
C ALA A 197 10.03 16.74 -22.65
N LYS A 198 11.18 16.22 -22.22
CA LYS A 198 12.49 16.63 -22.75
C LYS A 198 12.68 16.25 -24.22
N ILE A 199 12.16 15.09 -24.65
CA ILE A 199 12.16 14.70 -26.07
C ILE A 199 11.34 15.69 -26.91
N LYS A 200 10.20 16.18 -26.40
CA LYS A 200 9.38 17.18 -27.11
C LYS A 200 10.03 18.56 -27.20
N GLU A 201 10.89 18.90 -26.26
CA GLU A 201 11.63 20.17 -26.21
C GLU A 201 12.95 20.12 -26.99
N ALA A 202 13.42 18.92 -27.36
CA ALA A 202 14.68 18.73 -28.08
C ALA A 202 14.60 19.23 -29.52
N SER A 203 15.70 19.82 -29.99
CA SER A 203 15.87 20.23 -31.39
C SER A 203 15.98 19.01 -32.32
N VAL A 204 15.77 19.24 -33.62
CA VAL A 204 15.87 18.18 -34.64
C VAL A 204 17.29 17.61 -34.66
N GLU A 205 18.29 18.46 -34.51
CA GLU A 205 19.70 18.09 -34.47
C GLU A 205 20.01 17.17 -33.28
N GLU A 206 19.48 17.48 -32.09
CA GLU A 206 19.64 16.64 -30.90
C GLU A 206 18.92 15.29 -31.06
N LEU A 207 17.72 15.28 -31.64
CA LEU A 207 16.96 14.04 -31.88
C LEU A 207 17.67 13.12 -32.88
N GLN A 208 18.40 13.68 -33.85
CA GLN A 208 19.17 12.91 -34.84
C GLN A 208 20.46 12.28 -34.28
N GLN A 209 20.95 12.72 -33.12
CA GLN A 209 22.13 12.15 -32.46
C GLN A 209 21.86 10.83 -31.74
N VAL A 210 20.61 10.36 -31.74
CA VAL A 210 20.13 9.14 -31.06
C VAL A 210 19.67 8.09 -32.06
#